data_AF-A0A958ZDJ2-F1
#
_entry.id   AF-A0A958ZDJ2-F1
#
_cell.length_a   1.000
_cell.length_b   1.000
_cell.length_c   1.000
_cell.angle_alpha   90.00
_cell.angle_beta   90.00
_cell.angle_gamma   90.00
#
_symmetry.space_group_name_H-M   'P 1'
#
loop_
_entity.id
_entity.type
_entity.pdbx_description
1 polymer ?
#
loop_
_entity_poly.entity_id
_entity_poly.type
_entity_poly.pdbx_seq_one_letter_code
_entity_poly.pdbx_strand_id
1 'polypeptide(L)'
;MKLIRRKPKKFEYIPRYYKGEGNPHEIKHRFDEFRSTLDNNKSLKTKLNDAISELKDPENKGYNKTIIIIALILILLFLWLIEFDLSIFVPR
;
A
#
# COMPACT_ATOMS: atom_id res chain seq x y z
N MET A 1 -6.80 18.01 22.04
CA MET A 1 -6.65 16.70 22.69
C MET A 1 -6.20 15.67 21.65
N LYS A 2 -4.93 15.24 21.65
CA LYS A 2 -4.41 14.25 20.68
C LYS A 2 -4.96 12.87 21.06
N LEU A 3 -5.88 12.30 20.28
CA LEU A 3 -6.39 10.94 20.51
C LEU A 3 -5.29 9.92 20.19
N ILE A 4 -4.51 9.55 21.20
CA ILE A 4 -3.64 8.37 21.12
C ILE A 4 -4.54 7.15 21.36
N ARG A 5 -4.93 6.45 20.29
CA ARG A 5 -5.63 5.17 20.41
C ARG A 5 -4.66 4.13 20.93
N ARG A 6 -4.92 3.57 22.11
CA ARG A 6 -4.18 2.41 22.63
C ARG A 6 -4.44 1.22 21.71
N LYS A 7 -3.38 0.59 21.21
CA LYS A 7 -3.48 -0.68 20.48
C LYS A 7 -3.84 -1.80 21.47
N PRO A 8 -4.67 -2.78 21.09
CA PRO A 8 -4.94 -3.94 21.93
C PRO A 8 -3.65 -4.72 22.20
N LYS A 9 -3.50 -5.28 23.41
CA LYS A 9 -2.35 -6.13 23.74
C LYS A 9 -2.42 -7.41 22.89
N LYS A 10 -1.36 -7.73 22.18
CA LYS A 10 -1.20 -9.03 21.53
C LYS A 10 -0.78 -10.04 22.60
N PHE A 11 -1.45 -11.17 22.68
CA PHE A 11 -1.09 -12.25 23.59
C PHE A 11 -0.10 -13.19 22.89
N GLU A 12 1.14 -13.19 23.35
CA GLU A 12 2.20 -14.08 22.87
C GLU A 12 2.12 -15.43 23.60
N TYR A 13 1.16 -16.28 23.21
CA TYR A 13 1.09 -17.64 23.72
C TYR A 13 2.07 -18.55 22.96
N ILE A 14 2.94 -19.24 23.69
CA ILE A 14 3.90 -20.21 23.15
C ILE A 14 3.40 -21.63 23.48
N PRO A 15 2.91 -22.40 22.51
CA PRO A 15 2.48 -23.77 22.73
C PRO A 15 3.66 -24.69 23.13
N ARG A 16 3.51 -25.47 24.20
CA ARG A 16 4.58 -26.39 24.69
C ARG A 16 4.90 -27.57 23.77
N TYR A 17 3.93 -28.03 22.97
CA TYR A 17 4.05 -29.26 22.18
C TYR A 17 3.98 -29.04 20.66
N TYR A 18 3.79 -27.80 20.22
CA TYR A 18 3.71 -27.49 18.79
C TYR A 18 5.10 -27.34 18.21
N LYS A 19 5.37 -28.04 17.09
CA LYS A 19 6.68 -28.06 16.42
C LYS A 19 6.69 -27.31 15.08
N GLY A 20 5.61 -26.60 14.74
CA GLY A 20 5.50 -25.78 13.53
C GLY A 20 5.96 -24.33 13.77
N GLU A 21 6.04 -23.54 12.70
CA GLU A 21 6.18 -22.09 12.82
C GLU A 21 4.84 -21.46 13.25
N GLY A 22 4.88 -20.59 14.27
CA GLY A 22 3.74 -19.79 14.73
C GLY A 22 2.95 -20.37 15.90
N ASN A 23 1.92 -19.64 16.33
CA ASN A 23 1.01 -20.06 17.40
C ASN A 23 -0.34 -20.51 16.78
N PRO A 24 -0.72 -21.80 16.87
CA PRO A 24 -1.97 -22.32 16.31
C PRO A 24 -3.22 -21.79 17.02
N HIS A 25 -3.07 -21.15 18.18
CA HIS A 25 -4.14 -20.52 18.95
C HIS A 25 -4.12 -18.99 18.87
N GLU A 26 -3.38 -18.42 17.92
CA GLU A 26 -3.40 -16.98 17.72
C GLU A 26 -4.80 -16.54 17.24
N ILE A 27 -5.41 -15.60 17.96
CA ILE A 27 -6.70 -15.01 17.57
C ILE A 27 -6.43 -14.05 16.41
N LYS A 28 -6.30 -14.62 15.21
CA LYS A 28 -6.23 -13.89 13.94
C LYS A 28 -7.57 -13.93 13.25
N HIS A 29 -7.95 -12.84 12.59
CA HIS A 29 -9.09 -12.86 11.70
C HIS A 29 -8.70 -13.54 10.38
N ARG A 30 -9.62 -14.28 9.76
CA ARG A 30 -9.37 -15.03 8.50
C ARG A 30 -8.85 -14.16 7.34
N PHE A 31 -9.10 -12.85 7.42
CA PHE A 31 -8.68 -11.88 6.41
C PHE A 31 -7.46 -11.06 6.81
N ASP A 32 -6.87 -11.30 7.98
CA ASP A 32 -5.70 -10.53 8.43
C ASP A 32 -4.46 -10.82 7.57
N GLU A 33 -4.36 -12.02 7.00
CA GLU A 33 -3.28 -12.39 6.07
C GLU A 33 -3.36 -11.61 4.74
N PHE A 34 -4.56 -11.23 4.32
CA PHE A 34 -4.80 -10.49 3.06
C PHE A 34 -4.85 -8.97 3.28
N ARG A 35 -4.63 -8.48 4.50
CA ARG A 35 -4.74 -7.05 4.86
C ARG A 35 -3.36 -6.39 4.86
N SER A 36 -2.90 -5.95 3.70
CA SER A 36 -1.67 -5.16 3.54
C SER A 36 -1.80 -3.70 4.06
N THR A 37 -3.04 -3.19 4.19
CA THR A 37 -3.34 -1.76 4.38
C THR A 37 -3.57 -1.33 5.84
N LEU A 38 -3.70 -2.26 6.79
CA LEU A 38 -4.13 -1.97 8.17
C LEU A 38 -3.00 -1.71 9.17
N ASP A 39 -1.72 -1.77 8.74
CA ASP A 39 -0.64 -1.36 9.62
C ASP A 39 -0.59 0.18 9.72
N ASN A 40 -1.30 0.68 10.73
CA ASN A 40 -1.62 2.10 10.94
C ASN A 40 -0.39 3.00 11.23
N ASN A 41 0.84 2.46 11.18
CA ASN A 41 2.09 3.15 11.52
C ASN A 41 3.13 3.18 10.39
N LYS A 42 2.72 2.98 9.13
CA LYS A 42 3.65 3.14 8.00
C LYS A 42 3.94 4.62 7.73
N SER A 43 5.18 5.04 7.93
CA SER A 43 5.70 6.36 7.53
C SER A 43 5.43 6.64 6.05
N LEU A 44 5.42 7.91 5.64
CA LEU A 44 5.23 8.29 4.23
C LEU A 44 6.18 7.54 3.27
N LYS A 45 7.45 7.38 3.66
CA LYS A 45 8.44 6.59 2.91
C LYS A 45 8.01 5.13 2.72
N THR A 46 7.48 4.50 3.76
CA THR A 46 7.02 3.11 3.71
C THR A 46 5.83 2.97 2.78
N LYS A 47 4.87 3.91 2.84
CA LYS A 47 3.72 3.94 1.92
C LYS A 47 4.13 4.06 0.45
N LEU A 48 5.13 4.90 0.15
CA LEU A 48 5.65 5.05 -1.21
C LEU A 48 6.35 3.78 -1.69
N ASN A 49 7.21 3.18 -0.85
CA ASN A 49 7.90 1.94 -1.20
C ASN A 49 6.90 0.79 -1.44
N ASP A 50 5.91 0.64 -0.58
CA ASP A 50 4.89 -0.40 -0.70
C ASP A 50 4.08 -0.23 -1.99
N ALA A 51 3.64 0.99 -2.30
CA ALA A 51 2.92 1.27 -3.54
C ALA A 51 3.76 0.99 -4.79
N ILE A 52 5.06 1.29 -4.75
CA ILE A 52 5.99 0.96 -5.85
C ILE A 52 6.17 -0.56 -5.98
N SER A 53 6.27 -1.30 -4.87
CA SER A 53 6.36 -2.76 -4.92
C SER A 53 5.09 -3.39 -5.48
N GLU A 54 3.92 -2.89 -5.08
CA GLU A 54 2.61 -3.38 -5.53
C GLU A 54 2.41 -3.10 -7.03
N LEU A 55 2.87 -1.95 -7.53
CA LEU A 55 2.85 -1.63 -8.97
C LEU A 55 3.77 -2.54 -9.80
N LYS A 56 4.87 -3.03 -9.21
CA LYS A 56 5.83 -3.92 -9.89
C LYS A 56 5.40 -5.39 -9.86
N ASP A 57 4.44 -5.74 -9.01
CA ASP A 57 4.07 -7.12 -8.77
C ASP A 57 3.39 -7.74 -10.02
N PRO A 58 4.00 -8.76 -10.65
CA PRO A 58 3.50 -9.33 -11.90
C PRO A 58 2.22 -10.17 -11.73
N GLU A 59 1.83 -10.54 -10.51
CA GLU A 59 0.56 -11.25 -10.25
C GLU A 59 -0.66 -10.34 -10.47
N ASN A 60 -0.53 -9.03 -10.20
CA ASN A 60 -1.61 -8.04 -10.33
C ASN A 60 -1.59 -7.27 -11.66
N LYS A 61 -1.18 -7.92 -12.75
CA LYS A 61 -1.00 -7.30 -14.10
C LYS A 61 -2.21 -6.50 -14.63
N GLY A 62 -3.43 -6.83 -14.23
CA GLY A 62 -4.65 -6.14 -14.67
C GLY A 62 -4.84 -4.75 -14.04
N TYR A 63 -4.63 -4.64 -12.73
CA TYR A 63 -4.85 -3.39 -11.99
C TYR A 63 -3.81 -2.32 -12.32
N ASN A 64 -2.57 -2.74 -12.58
CA ASN A 64 -1.45 -1.83 -12.85
C ASN A 64 -1.67 -0.99 -14.12
N LYS A 65 -2.25 -1.58 -15.18
CA LYS A 65 -2.55 -0.83 -16.42
C LYS A 65 -3.62 0.23 -16.22
N THR A 66 -4.69 -0.09 -15.50
CA THR A 66 -5.79 0.85 -15.22
C THR A 66 -5.29 2.04 -14.40
N ILE A 67 -4.45 1.80 -13.39
CA ILE A 67 -3.85 2.87 -12.56
C ILE A 67 -3.01 3.82 -13.44
N ILE A 68 -2.19 3.28 -14.34
CA ILE A 68 -1.37 4.10 -15.26
C ILE A 68 -2.26 4.93 -16.19
N ILE A 69 -3.31 4.32 -16.76
CA ILE A 69 -4.24 5.03 -17.65
C ILE A 69 -4.93 6.19 -16.93
N ILE A 70 -5.44 5.95 -15.71
CA ILE A 70 -6.07 7.00 -14.90
C ILE A 70 -5.08 8.11 -14.57
N ALA A 71 -3.85 7.78 -14.17
CA ALA A 71 -2.82 8.76 -13.87
C ALA A 71 -2.48 9.64 -15.10
N LEU A 72 -2.38 9.03 -16.28
CA LEU A 72 -2.11 9.75 -17.53
C LEU A 72 -3.26 10.70 -17.89
N ILE A 73 -4.51 10.25 -17.78
CA ILE A 73 -5.70 11.09 -18.02
C ILE A 73 -5.74 12.29 -17.05
N LEU A 74 -5.46 12.06 -15.76
CA LEU A 74 -5.43 13.13 -14.76
C LEU A 74 -4.34 14.17 -15.06
N ILE A 75 -3.15 13.73 -15.47
CA ILE A 75 -2.05 14.63 -15.87
C ILE A 75 -2.47 15.43 -17.11
N LEU A 76 -3.09 14.79 -18.10
CA LEU A 76 -3.52 15.45 -19.33
C LEU A 76 -4.61 16.50 -19.06
N LEU A 77 -5.60 16.18 -18.21
CA LEU A 77 -6.61 17.14 -17.77
C LEU A 77 -6.00 18.31 -17.00
N PHE A 78 -5.02 18.03 -16.12
CA PHE A 78 -4.32 19.07 -15.39
C PHE A 78 -3.56 20.00 -16.34
N LEU A 79 -2.77 19.45 -17.26
CA LEU A 79 -2.04 20.20 -18.28
C LEU A 79 -2.96 21.06 -19.15
N TRP A 80 -4.14 20.53 -19.49
CA TRP A 80 -5.15 21.26 -20.26
C TRP A 80 -5.74 22.45 -19.48
N LEU A 81 -6.02 22.29 -18.19
CA LEU A 81 -6.58 23.34 -17.33
C LEU A 81 -5.67 24.57 -17.19
N ILE A 82 -4.36 24.36 -17.17
CA ILE A 82 -3.36 25.42 -17.01
C ILE A 82 -2.79 25.92 -18.35
N GLU A 83 -3.29 25.39 -19.47
CA GLU A 83 -2.79 25.67 -20.82
C GLU A 83 -1.27 25.50 -20.93
N PHE A 84 -0.75 24.43 -20.32
CA PHE A 84 0.70 24.24 -20.23
C PHE A 84 1.32 23.89 -21.57
N ASP A 85 2.28 24.72 -22.01
CA ASP A 85 2.99 24.52 -23.26
C ASP A 85 4.10 23.47 -23.11
N LEU A 86 3.90 22.30 -23.71
CA LEU A 86 4.89 21.21 -23.75
C LEU A 86 6.09 21.51 -24.67
N SER A 87 5.98 22.51 -25.55
CA SER A 87 7.04 22.87 -26.50
C SER A 87 8.29 23.44 -25.83
N ILE A 88 8.16 23.90 -24.58
CA ILE A 88 9.29 24.41 -23.77
C ILE A 88 10.40 23.38 -23.54
N PHE A 89 10.11 22.08 -23.69
CA PHE A 89 11.07 21.00 -23.50
C PHE A 89 11.75 20.51 -24.80
N VAL A 90 11.37 21.04 -25.96
CA VAL A 90 11.97 20.65 -27.24
C VAL A 90 13.18 21.57 -27.53
N PRO A 91 14.42 21.06 -27.55
CA PRO A 91 15.57 21.85 -27.96
C PRO A 91 15.47 22.20 -29.45
N ARG A 92 15.77 23.46 -29.80
CA ARG A 92 15.83 23.94 -31.19
C ARG A 92 17.06 23.42 -31.92
#